data_AF-A0A968UVD9-F1
#
_entry.id   AF-A0A968UVD9-F1
#
_cell.length_a   1.000
_cell.length_b   1.000
_cell.length_c   1.000
_cell.angle_alpha   90.00
_cell.angle_beta   90.00
_cell.angle_gamma   90.00
#
_symmetry.space_group_name_H-M   'P 1'
#
loop_
_entity.id
_entity.type
_entity.pdbx_description
1 polymer ?
#
loop_
_entity_poly.entity_id
_entity_poly.type
_entity_poly.pdbx_seq_one_letter_code
_entity_poly.pdbx_strand_id
1 'polypeptide(L)'
;MKYISKSVVEGAMSYKEYAQQVNDLYERHETTGNDHSEAMLHYTSLNIARMKRLDRTTTLTETSIAFLNHLQTPQVWLVITEGWCGDAAQILPVVHAMAKQSPYVELKLILRDHHLDIMDAF
;
A
#
# COMPACT_ATOMS: atom_id res chain seq x y z
N MET A 1 17.28 8.32 -18.28
CA MET A 1 15.89 8.64 -17.91
C MET A 1 15.46 7.61 -16.87
N LYS A 2 14.95 8.03 -15.70
CA LYS A 2 14.49 7.10 -14.67
C LYS A 2 13.12 6.54 -15.09
N TYR A 3 12.91 5.24 -14.98
CA TYR A 3 11.66 4.58 -15.35
C TYR A 3 11.39 3.38 -14.43
N ILE A 4 10.11 3.05 -14.25
CA ILE A 4 9.69 1.80 -13.61
C ILE A 4 9.45 0.77 -14.71
N SER A 5 10.08 -0.40 -14.60
CA SER A 5 9.89 -1.45 -15.61
C SER A 5 8.49 -2.06 -15.52
N LYS A 6 7.99 -2.55 -16.66
CA LYS A 6 6.70 -3.24 -16.71
C LYS A 6 6.65 -4.45 -15.78
N SER A 7 7.76 -5.19 -15.67
CA SER A 7 7.88 -6.36 -14.81
C SER A 7 7.66 -6.05 -13.33
N VAL A 8 8.08 -4.88 -12.86
CA VAL A 8 7.83 -4.44 -11.48
C VAL A 8 6.33 -4.28 -11.24
N VAL A 9 5.63 -3.63 -12.18
CA VAL A 9 4.18 -3.41 -12.08
C VAL A 9 3.40 -4.72 -12.19
N GLU A 10 3.81 -5.61 -13.09
CA GLU A 10 3.18 -6.93 -13.27
C GLU A 10 3.40 -7.86 -12.07
N GLY A 11 4.53 -7.74 -11.39
CA GLY A 11 4.85 -8.49 -10.16
C GLY A 11 4.35 -7.83 -8.87
N ALA A 12 3.78 -6.62 -8.94
CA ALA A 12 3.31 -5.89 -7.78
C ALA A 12 1.99 -6.45 -7.25
N MET A 13 1.82 -6.34 -5.93
CA MET A 13 0.67 -6.87 -5.20
C MET A 13 -0.51 -5.92 -5.28
N SER A 14 -1.72 -6.46 -5.17
CA SER A 14 -2.90 -5.69 -4.79
C SER A 14 -2.86 -5.29 -3.31
N TYR A 15 -3.66 -4.30 -2.93
CA TYR A 15 -3.79 -3.88 -1.52
C TYR A 15 -4.21 -5.04 -0.61
N LYS A 16 -5.12 -5.90 -1.09
CA LYS A 16 -5.60 -7.05 -0.33
C LYS A 16 -4.50 -8.09 -0.10
N GLU A 17 -3.70 -8.38 -1.12
CA GLU A 17 -2.56 -9.31 -1.00
C GLU A 17 -1.51 -8.76 -0.05
N TYR A 18 -1.18 -7.46 -0.14
CA TYR A 18 -0.28 -6.80 0.80
C TYR A 18 -0.79 -6.89 2.25
N ALA A 19 -2.06 -6.52 2.48
CA ALA A 19 -2.64 -6.57 3.82
C ALA A 19 -2.64 -8.00 4.37
N GLN A 20 -2.95 -9.01 3.54
CA GLN A 20 -2.89 -10.42 3.93
C GLN A 20 -1.46 -10.83 4.30
N GLN A 21 -0.48 -10.51 3.45
CA GLN A 21 0.92 -10.82 3.68
C GLN A 21 1.44 -10.23 5.00
N VAL A 22 1.08 -8.98 5.30
CA VAL A 22 1.46 -8.33 6.57
C VAL A 22 0.86 -9.06 7.77
N ASN A 23 -0.41 -9.49 7.72
CA ASN A 23 -1.00 -10.27 8.80
C ASN A 23 -0.32 -11.65 8.92
N ASP A 24 -0.10 -12.35 7.82
CA ASP A 24 0.49 -13.70 7.80
C ASP A 24 1.94 -13.71 8.32
N LEU A 25 2.73 -12.67 8.01
CA LEU A 25 4.08 -12.50 8.55
C LEU A 25 4.02 -12.21 10.06
N TYR A 26 3.13 -11.31 10.47
CA TYR A 26 2.99 -10.96 11.88
C TYR A 26 2.58 -12.17 12.74
N GLU A 27 1.70 -13.03 12.25
CA GLU A 27 1.33 -14.29 12.91
C GLU A 27 2.51 -15.27 13.07
N ARG A 28 3.53 -15.14 12.24
CA ARG A 28 4.79 -15.90 12.30
C ARG A 28 5.89 -15.18 13.10
N HIS A 29 5.56 -14.10 13.81
CA HIS A 29 6.52 -13.23 14.50
C HIS A 29 7.56 -12.61 13.55
N GLU A 30 7.15 -12.31 12.32
CA GLU A 30 7.94 -11.62 11.30
C GLU A 30 7.24 -10.31 10.89
N THR A 31 7.94 -9.46 10.16
CA THR A 31 7.37 -8.31 9.45
C THR A 31 7.83 -8.33 8.00
N THR A 32 7.32 -7.43 7.17
CA THR A 32 7.87 -7.23 5.83
C THR A 32 9.25 -6.55 5.92
N GLY A 33 10.14 -6.85 4.98
CA GLY A 33 11.54 -6.46 5.07
C GLY A 33 12.37 -7.42 5.92
N ASN A 34 13.56 -7.01 6.32
CA ASN A 34 14.56 -7.91 6.93
C ASN A 34 14.73 -7.71 8.45
N ASP A 35 14.11 -6.69 9.05
CA ASP A 35 14.21 -6.38 10.47
C ASP A 35 12.98 -6.89 11.24
N HIS A 36 13.13 -7.99 11.97
CA HIS A 36 12.08 -8.61 12.79
C HIS A 36 12.25 -8.32 14.29
N SER A 37 12.90 -7.21 14.63
CA SER A 37 13.05 -6.79 16.03
C SER A 37 11.68 -6.58 16.71
N GLU A 38 11.67 -6.67 18.05
CA GLU A 38 10.47 -6.41 18.85
C GLU A 38 9.85 -5.05 18.55
N ALA A 39 10.68 -4.04 18.24
CA ALA A 39 10.22 -2.72 17.83
C ALA A 39 9.44 -2.77 16.51
N MET A 40 9.95 -3.45 15.48
CA MET A 40 9.27 -3.59 14.19
C MET A 40 7.99 -4.41 14.29
N LEU A 41 8.01 -5.48 15.08
CA LEU A 41 6.80 -6.26 15.37
C LEU A 41 5.75 -5.40 16.10
N HIS A 42 6.17 -4.60 17.08
CA HIS A 42 5.29 -3.68 17.79
C HIS A 42 4.64 -2.68 16.83
N TYR A 43 5.42 -2.03 15.96
CA TYR A 43 4.87 -1.11 14.95
C TYR A 43 3.92 -1.82 13.98
N THR A 44 4.30 -3.00 13.50
CA THR A 44 3.48 -3.81 12.58
C THR A 44 2.12 -4.13 13.21
N SER A 45 2.09 -4.54 14.48
CA SER A 45 0.86 -4.79 15.24
C SER A 45 -0.07 -3.57 15.28
N LEU A 46 0.48 -2.40 15.63
CA LEU A 46 -0.27 -1.14 15.66
C LEU A 46 -0.78 -0.77 14.27
N ASN A 47 0.02 -1.00 13.23
CA ASN A 47 -0.31 -0.68 11.86
C ASN A 47 -1.42 -1.59 11.30
N ILE A 48 -1.41 -2.89 11.61
CA ILE A 48 -2.51 -3.81 11.28
C ILE A 48 -3.83 -3.29 11.87
N ALA A 49 -3.83 -2.89 13.15
CA ALA A 49 -5.02 -2.33 13.79
C ALA A 49 -5.46 -1.01 13.15
N ARG A 50 -4.49 -0.13 12.80
CA ARG A 50 -4.74 1.15 12.14
C ARG A 50 -5.38 0.96 10.77
N MET A 51 -4.83 0.08 9.92
CA MET A 51 -5.36 -0.23 8.61
C MET A 51 -6.78 -0.80 8.71
N LYS A 52 -7.00 -1.80 9.57
CA LYS A 52 -8.34 -2.38 9.81
C LYS A 52 -9.38 -1.33 10.23
N ARG A 53 -8.98 -0.36 11.06
CA ARG A 53 -9.87 0.75 11.45
C ARG A 53 -10.18 1.64 10.25
N LEU A 54 -9.15 2.12 9.54
CA LEU A 54 -9.33 3.04 8.42
C LEU A 54 -10.07 2.40 7.25
N ASP A 55 -9.86 1.11 6.96
CA ASP A 55 -10.64 0.37 5.96
C ASP A 55 -12.15 0.42 6.23
N ARG A 56 -12.56 0.53 7.50
CA ARG A 56 -13.97 0.60 7.91
C ARG A 56 -14.50 2.02 8.03
N THR A 57 -13.65 2.97 8.37
CA THR A 57 -14.07 4.33 8.74
C THR A 57 -13.78 5.38 7.67
N THR A 58 -12.94 5.08 6.68
CA THR A 58 -12.64 6.03 5.62
C THR A 58 -13.86 6.27 4.74
N THR A 59 -14.27 7.53 4.68
CA THR A 59 -15.33 8.01 3.78
C THR A 59 -14.74 9.10 2.90
N LEU A 60 -14.88 8.95 1.58
CA LEU A 60 -14.45 9.98 0.64
C LEU A 60 -15.44 11.14 0.62
N THR A 61 -14.93 12.36 0.44
CA THR A 61 -15.80 13.53 0.24
C THR A 61 -16.48 13.46 -1.13
N GLU A 62 -17.65 14.10 -1.26
CA GLU A 62 -18.38 14.16 -2.53
C GLU A 62 -17.51 14.76 -3.66
N THR A 63 -16.73 15.80 -3.35
CA THR A 63 -15.77 16.40 -4.28
C THR A 63 -14.73 15.39 -4.76
N SER A 64 -14.20 14.55 -3.86
CA SER A 64 -13.22 13.51 -4.23
C SER A 64 -13.85 12.45 -5.10
N ILE A 65 -15.06 11.99 -4.75
CA ILE A 65 -15.82 11.00 -5.54
C ILE A 65 -16.10 11.54 -6.95
N ALA A 66 -16.59 12.78 -7.05
CA ALA A 66 -16.83 13.43 -8.32
C ALA A 66 -15.56 13.48 -9.16
N PHE A 67 -14.44 13.94 -8.60
CA PHE A 67 -13.15 13.98 -9.32
C PHE A 67 -12.73 12.59 -9.83
N LEU A 68 -12.74 11.57 -8.96
CA LEU A 68 -12.29 10.22 -9.30
C LEU A 68 -13.15 9.55 -10.39
N ASN A 69 -14.46 9.83 -10.38
CA ASN A 69 -15.40 9.34 -11.40
C ASN A 69 -15.20 9.98 -12.78
N HIS A 70 -14.59 11.17 -12.86
CA HIS A 70 -14.31 11.87 -14.12
C HIS A 70 -12.96 11.47 -14.75
N LEU A 71 -12.15 10.66 -14.07
CA LEU A 71 -10.94 10.11 -14.68
C LEU A 71 -11.32 9.25 -15.89
N GLN A 72 -10.62 9.45 -17.02
CA GLN A 72 -10.84 8.70 -18.26
C GLN A 72 -9.58 8.02 -18.79
N THR A 73 -8.43 8.30 -18.16
CA THR A 73 -7.15 7.72 -18.56
C THR A 73 -6.80 6.60 -17.58
N PRO A 74 -6.56 5.37 -18.06
CA PRO A 74 -6.05 4.30 -17.22
C PRO A 74 -4.74 4.70 -16.54
N GLN A 75 -4.66 4.46 -15.24
CA GLN A 75 -3.52 4.79 -14.39
C GLN A 75 -3.19 3.60 -13.50
N VAL A 76 -1.90 3.36 -13.33
CA VAL A 76 -1.39 2.52 -12.24
C VAL A 76 -0.85 3.44 -11.16
N TRP A 77 -1.40 3.35 -9.97
CA TRP A 77 -0.85 3.96 -8.78
C TRP A 77 0.03 2.92 -8.11
N LEU A 78 1.35 3.03 -8.30
CA LEU A 78 2.32 2.14 -7.67
C LEU A 78 2.80 2.77 -6.35
N VAL A 79 2.65 2.05 -5.25
CA VAL A 79 3.10 2.49 -3.92
C VAL A 79 4.19 1.57 -3.41
N ILE A 80 5.29 2.16 -2.96
CA ILE A 80 6.35 1.49 -2.22
C ILE A 80 6.03 1.55 -0.71
N THR A 81 6.08 0.41 -0.02
CA THR A 81 5.57 0.31 1.35
C THR A 81 6.27 -0.77 2.18
N GLU A 82 6.05 -0.74 3.49
CA GLU A 82 6.34 -1.82 4.44
C GLU A 82 5.27 -1.88 5.54
N GLY A 83 5.01 -3.07 6.09
CA GLY A 83 4.02 -3.31 7.14
C GLY A 83 4.34 -2.61 8.46
N TRP A 84 5.61 -2.38 8.75
CA TRP A 84 6.07 -1.61 9.91
C TRP A 84 6.00 -0.09 9.70
N CYS A 85 5.76 0.40 8.47
CA CYS A 85 5.71 1.83 8.19
C CYS A 85 4.39 2.46 8.67
N GLY A 86 4.49 3.34 9.67
CA GLY A 86 3.33 4.01 10.27
C GLY A 86 2.58 4.93 9.30
N ASP A 87 3.28 5.63 8.43
CA ASP A 87 2.67 6.53 7.43
C ASP A 87 1.91 5.72 6.38
N ALA A 88 2.48 4.61 5.90
CA ALA A 88 1.81 3.72 4.98
C ALA A 88 0.50 3.18 5.59
N ALA A 89 0.53 2.76 6.86
CA ALA A 89 -0.66 2.28 7.56
C ALA A 89 -1.75 3.35 7.73
N GLN A 90 -1.39 4.63 7.74
CA GLN A 90 -2.32 5.76 7.82
C GLN A 90 -2.87 6.18 6.45
N ILE A 91 -2.05 6.09 5.40
CA ILE A 91 -2.34 6.64 4.07
C ILE A 91 -2.95 5.59 3.13
N LEU A 92 -2.40 4.37 3.11
CA LEU A 92 -2.77 3.33 2.14
C LEU A 92 -4.26 2.95 2.16
N PRO A 93 -4.94 2.81 3.31
CA PRO A 93 -6.39 2.54 3.31
C PRO A 93 -7.20 3.63 2.60
N VAL A 94 -6.77 4.89 2.71
CA VAL A 94 -7.43 6.03 2.06
C VAL A 94 -7.16 6.01 0.56
N VAL A 95 -5.91 5.79 0.16
CA VAL A 95 -5.53 5.64 -1.26
C VAL A 95 -6.26 4.45 -1.90
N HIS A 96 -6.41 3.35 -1.18
CA HIS A 96 -7.19 2.19 -1.62
C HIS A 96 -8.67 2.53 -1.82
N ALA A 97 -9.29 3.25 -0.88
CA ALA A 97 -10.66 3.72 -1.03
C ALA A 97 -10.81 4.63 -2.26
N MET A 98 -9.86 5.52 -2.51
CA MET A 98 -9.83 6.38 -3.70
C MET A 98 -9.71 5.57 -4.99
N ALA A 99 -8.77 4.61 -5.05
CA ALA A 99 -8.57 3.78 -6.24
C ALA A 99 -9.84 2.97 -6.58
N LYS A 100 -10.54 2.45 -5.57
CA LYS A 100 -11.81 1.71 -5.77
C LYS A 100 -12.95 2.55 -6.34
N GLN A 101 -12.87 3.88 -6.23
CA GLN A 101 -13.92 4.77 -6.74
C GLN A 101 -13.87 4.91 -8.27
N SER A 102 -12.75 4.57 -8.93
CA SER A 102 -12.58 4.75 -10.36
C SER A 102 -12.17 3.44 -11.06
N PRO A 103 -12.84 3.02 -12.13
CA PRO A 103 -12.42 1.84 -12.91
C PRO A 103 -11.13 2.08 -13.69
N TYR A 104 -10.67 3.34 -13.77
CA TYR A 104 -9.44 3.72 -14.47
C TYR A 104 -8.20 3.71 -13.57
N VAL A 105 -8.34 3.43 -12.27
CA VAL A 105 -7.21 3.43 -11.34
C VAL A 105 -6.97 2.02 -10.82
N GLU A 106 -5.79 1.49 -11.13
CA GLU A 106 -5.29 0.25 -10.54
C GLU A 106 -4.24 0.58 -9.47
N LEU A 107 -4.50 0.19 -8.22
CA LEU A 107 -3.55 0.34 -7.13
C LEU A 107 -2.66 -0.91 -7.01
N LYS A 108 -1.34 -0.70 -7.08
CA LYS A 108 -0.30 -1.72 -6.97
C LYS A 108 0.67 -1.37 -5.85
N LEU A 109 1.17 -2.38 -5.15
CA LEU A 109 2.08 -2.22 -4.03
C LEU A 109 3.32 -3.09 -4.18
N ILE A 110 4.47 -2.52 -3.85
CA ILE A 110 5.76 -3.22 -3.78
C ILE A 110 6.41 -3.00 -2.41
N LEU A 111 7.16 -3.99 -1.94
CA LEU A 111 7.91 -3.87 -0.70
C LEU A 111 9.18 -3.08 -0.94
N ARG A 112 9.41 -2.07 -0.09
CA ARG A 112 10.57 -1.17 -0.14
C ARG A 112 11.89 -1.92 -0.10
N ASP A 113 12.03 -2.83 0.86
CA ASP A 113 13.29 -3.52 1.13
C ASP A 113 13.66 -4.52 0.02
N HIS A 114 12.70 -4.88 -0.84
CA HIS A 114 12.93 -5.69 -2.05
C HIS A 114 13.18 -4.85 -3.32
N HIS A 115 13.02 -3.53 -3.25
CA HIS A 115 13.10 -2.61 -4.39
C HIS A 115 13.88 -1.34 -4.03
N LEU A 116 15.06 -1.50 -3.43
CA LEU A 116 15.92 -0.38 -3.02
C LEU A 116 16.37 0.47 -4.21
N ASP A 117 16.57 -0.14 -5.38
CA ASP A 117 16.89 0.54 -6.63
C ASP A 117 15.79 1.54 -7.05
N ILE A 118 14.53 1.18 -6.84
CA ILE A 118 13.38 2.07 -7.09
C ILE A 118 13.30 3.17 -6.04
N MET A 119 13.48 2.83 -4.76
CA MET A 119 13.48 3.80 -3.67
C MET A 119 14.58 4.86 -3.85
N ASP A 120 15.79 4.46 -4.21
CA ASP A 120 16.91 5.39 -4.40
C ASP A 120 16.76 6.22 -5.70
N ALA A 121 15.95 5.73 -6.64
CA ALA A 121 15.68 6.42 -7.89
C ALA A 121 14.63 7.54 -7.77
N PHE A 122 13.67 7.50 -6.85
CA PHE A 122 12.54 8.46 -6.82
C PHE A 122 12.33 9.06 -5.44
#